data_AF-A0A7V7VK01-F1
#
_entry.id   AF-A0A7V7VK01-F1
#
_cell.length_a   1.000
_cell.length_b   1.000
_cell.length_c   1.000
_cell.angle_alpha   90.00
_cell.angle_beta   90.00
_cell.angle_gamma   90.00
#
_symmetry.space_group_name_H-M   'P 1'
#
loop_
_entity.id
_entity.type
_entity.pdbx_description
1 polymer ?
#
loop_
_entity_poly.entity_id
_entity_poly.type
_entity_poly.pdbx_seq_one_letter_code
_entity_poly.pdbx_strand_id
1 'polypeptide(L)' 'MDTAIPNLPVQNIPALPELSRKDFVPPNEVRWCPGCGDYAILNSLQRTFPELGVPRENFALISGIGCSS' A
#
# COMPACT_ATOMS: atom_id res chain seq x y z
N MET A 1 -30.59 -4.94 -1.00
CA MET A 1 -29.86 -4.47 0.20
C MET A 1 -28.57 -3.86 -0.30
N ASP A 2 -28.74 -2.66 -0.82
CA ASP A 2 -27.80 -1.95 -1.66
C ASP A 2 -27.06 -0.96 -0.78
N THR A 3 -25.94 -1.39 -0.17
CA THR A 3 -25.02 -0.43 0.43
C THR A 3 -24.11 0.09 -0.66
N ALA A 4 -24.65 1.06 -1.41
CA ALA A 4 -23.89 1.98 -2.22
C ALA A 4 -22.81 2.63 -1.36
N ILE A 5 -21.55 2.46 -1.75
CA ILE A 5 -20.43 3.20 -1.20
C ILE A 5 -20.64 4.67 -1.58
N PRO A 6 -20.80 5.61 -0.64
CA PRO A 6 -20.95 7.01 -0.97
C PRO A 6 -19.66 7.52 -1.61
N ASN A 7 -19.80 8.10 -2.81
CA ASN A 7 -18.73 8.76 -3.54
C ASN A 7 -17.93 9.68 -2.61
N LEU A 8 -16.68 9.30 -2.34
CA LEU A 8 -15.71 10.19 -1.72
C LEU A 8 -15.33 11.28 -2.74
N PRO A 9 -15.24 12.57 -2.34
CA PRO A 9 -14.91 13.65 -3.24
C PRO A 9 -13.42 13.59 -3.65
N VAL A 10 -13.13 12.93 -4.76
CA VAL A 10 -11.81 12.92 -5.44
C VAL A 10 -11.63 14.23 -6.21
N GLN A 11 -11.61 15.39 -5.57
CA GLN A 11 -11.59 16.67 -6.32
C GLN A 11 -10.54 17.72 -5.90
N ASN A 12 -9.42 17.34 -5.26
CA ASN A 12 -8.29 18.27 -5.18
C ASN A 12 -6.92 17.61 -4.94
N ILE A 13 -6.50 16.72 -5.84
CA ILE A 13 -5.17 16.08 -5.77
C ILE A 13 -4.16 16.97 -6.52
N PRO A 14 -3.16 17.58 -5.83
CA PRO A 14 -2.05 18.24 -6.52
C PRO A 14 -1.33 17.23 -7.43
N ALA A 15 -0.72 17.68 -8.53
CA ALA A 15 -0.04 16.80 -9.48
C ALA A 15 0.85 15.80 -8.73
N LEU A 16 0.49 14.52 -8.84
CA LEU A 16 1.09 13.46 -8.04
C LEU A 16 2.56 13.34 -8.40
N PRO A 17 3.48 13.34 -7.43
CA PRO A 17 4.85 12.93 -7.71
C PRO A 17 4.80 11.52 -8.30
N GLU A 18 5.57 11.25 -9.35
CA GLU A 18 5.69 9.90 -9.90
C GLU A 18 6.23 8.98 -8.79
N LEU A 19 5.35 8.19 -8.20
CA LEU A 19 5.72 7.22 -7.18
C LEU A 19 6.35 6.02 -7.87
N SER A 20 7.39 5.49 -7.25
CA SER A 20 8.08 4.29 -7.69
C SER A 20 7.97 3.22 -6.62
N ARG A 21 8.29 1.97 -7.00
CA ARG A 21 8.35 0.86 -6.04
C ARG A 21 9.21 1.18 -4.82
N LYS A 22 10.30 1.93 -4.99
CA LYS A 22 11.25 2.26 -3.92
C LYS A 22 10.61 3.07 -2.80
N ASP A 23 9.59 3.87 -3.11
CA ASP A 23 8.89 4.73 -2.15
C ASP A 23 7.98 3.92 -1.18
N PHE A 24 7.72 2.66 -1.52
CA PHE A 24 6.92 1.72 -0.74
C PHE A 24 7.75 0.59 -0.10
N VAL A 25 9.08 0.63 -0.25
CA VAL A 25 9.98 -0.30 0.44
C VAL A 25 10.22 0.22 1.88
N PRO A 26 9.98 -0.60 2.91
CA PRO A 26 10.28 -0.20 4.28
C PRO A 26 11.79 -0.02 4.46
N PRO A 27 12.23 0.99 5.25
CA PRO A 27 13.65 1.22 5.52
C PRO A 27 14.25 0.14 6.43
N ASN A 28 13.41 -0.56 7.19
CA ASN A 28 13.82 -1.62 8.08
C ASN A 28 13.77 -2.97 7.37
N GLU A 29 14.70 -3.85 7.74
CA GLU A 29 14.74 -5.21 7.23
C GLU A 29 13.53 -6.02 7.72
N VAL A 30 12.90 -6.74 6.80
CA VAL A 30 11.76 -7.60 7.08
C VAL A 30 12.22 -8.88 7.77
N ARG A 31 11.81 -9.06 9.03
CA ARG A 31 12.19 -10.17 9.90
C ARG A 31 11.27 -11.40 9.74
N TRP A 32 10.97 -11.79 8.49
CA TRP A 32 10.25 -13.04 8.21
C TRP A 32 11.22 -14.20 7.97
N CYS A 33 10.76 -15.42 8.18
CA CYS A 33 11.54 -16.61 7.87
C CYS A 33 11.84 -16.69 6.37
N PRO A 34 13.02 -17.20 5.94
CA PRO A 34 13.32 -17.38 4.53
C PRO A 34 12.27 -18.31 3.89
N GLY A 35 11.67 -17.87 2.78
CA GLY A 35 10.57 -18.58 2.12
C GLY A 35 9.17 -18.29 2.67
N CYS A 36 9.01 -17.35 3.60
CA CYS A 36 7.69 -16.91 4.05
C CYS A 36 6.85 -16.36 2.89
N GLY A 37 5.58 -16.76 2.81
CA GLY A 37 4.65 -16.30 1.77
C GLY A 37 4.33 -14.80 1.84
N ASP A 38 4.49 -14.18 3.01
CA ASP A 38 4.24 -12.75 3.21
C ASP A 38 5.14 -11.86 2.33
N TYR A 39 6.33 -12.35 1.94
CA TYR A 39 7.20 -11.65 0.99
C TYR A 39 6.53 -11.45 -0.38
N ALA A 40 5.71 -12.40 -0.83
CA ALA A 40 4.97 -12.29 -2.09
C ALA A 40 3.86 -11.23 -1.99
N ILE A 41 3.21 -11.12 -0.84
CA ILE A 41 2.17 -10.12 -0.57
C ILE A 41 2.82 -8.73 -0.54
N LEU A 42 3.91 -8.56 0.21
CA LEU A 42 4.66 -7.31 0.28
C LEU A 42 5.13 -6.84 -1.10
N ASN A 43 5.67 -7.75 -1.92
CA ASN A 43 6.08 -7.43 -3.29
C ASN A 43 4.92 -7.01 -4.18
N SER A 44 3.75 -7.61 -4.02
CA SER A 44 2.56 -7.26 -4.79
C SER A 44 2.12 -5.83 -4.46
N LEU A 45 2.03 -5.49 -3.17
CA LEU A 45 1.64 -4.16 -2.71
C LEU A 45 2.60 -3.06 -3.20
N GLN A 46 3.90 -3.30 -3.09
CA GLN A 46 4.92 -2.34 -3.55
C GLN A 46 4.86 -2.09 -5.07
N ARG A 47 4.33 -3.03 -5.86
CA ARG A 47 4.19 -2.88 -7.32
C ARG A 47 2.89 -2.18 -7.70
N THR A 48 1.79 -2.47 -7.02
CA THR A 48 0.48 -1.91 -7.36
C THR A 48 0.25 -0.50 -6.82
N PHE A 49 0.82 -0.12 -5.68
CA PHE A 49 0.59 1.21 -5.11
C PHE A 49 1.05 2.39 -5.99
N PRO A 50 2.20 2.31 -6.69
CA PRO A 50 2.59 3.30 -7.69
C PRO A 50 1.57 3.49 -8.82
N GLU A 51 0.86 2.42 -9.21
CA GLU A 51 -0.06 2.41 -10.36
C GLU A 51 -1.42 3.06 -10.03
N LEU A 52 -1.75 3.23 -8.75
CA LEU A 52 -3.06 3.72 -8.31
C LEU A 52 -3.23 5.24 -8.44
N GLY A 53 -2.14 6.00 -8.64
CA GLY A 53 -2.24 7.46 -8.78
C GLY A 53 -2.85 8.12 -7.53
N VAL A 54 -2.42 7.72 -6.34
CA VAL A 54 -2.83 8.32 -5.06
C VAL A 54 -1.55 8.81 -4.35
N PRO A 55 -1.57 9.95 -3.63
CA PRO A 55 -0.39 10.43 -2.92
C PRO A 55 0.04 9.43 -1.84
N ARG A 56 1.35 9.33 -1.55
CA ARG A 56 1.89 8.35 -0.59
C ARG A 56 1.31 8.54 0.81
N GLU A 57 1.11 9.79 1.21
CA GLU A 57 0.55 10.24 2.49
C GLU A 57 -0.92 9.84 2.69
N ASN A 58 -1.63 9.48 1.62
CA ASN A 58 -3.02 9.04 1.68
C ASN A 58 -3.18 7.51 1.75
N PHE A 59 -2.07 6.76 1.78
CA PHE A 59 -2.10 5.32 2.02
C PHE A 59 -1.91 5.03 3.51
N ALA A 60 -2.85 4.26 4.08
CA ALA A 60 -2.72 3.68 5.41
C ALA A 60 -2.79 2.15 5.29
N LEU A 61 -1.76 1.45 5.76
CA LEU A 61 -1.75 -0.01 5.87
C LEU A 61 -1.93 -0.36 7.34
N ILE A 62 -3.01 -1.09 7.65
CA ILE A 62 -3.36 -1.50 9.00
C ILE A 62 -3.27 -3.02 9.06
N SER A 63 -2.45 -3.52 9.96
CA SER A 63 -2.24 -4.95 10.23
C SER A 63 -2.70 -5.29 11.66
N GLY A 64 -2.79 -6.59 11.96
CA GLY A 64 -3.16 -7.10 13.27
C GLY A 64 -1.95 -7.33 14.17
N ILE A 65 -1.95 -8.45 14.90
CA ILE A 65 -0.77 -8.95 15.61
C ILE A 65 -0.41 -10.30 15.01
N GLY A 66 0.82 -10.45 14.53
CA GLY A 66 1.31 -11.69 13.94
C GLY A 66 2.57 -11.47 13.12
N CYS A 67 3.12 -12.55 12.55
CA CYS A 67 4.31 -12.46 11.70
C CYS A 67 4.07 -11.51 10.53
N SER A 68 2.90 -11.58 9.88
CA SER A 68 2.52 -10.72 8.74
C SER A 68 2.19 -9.26 9.14
N SER A 69 2.25 -8.91 10.44
CA SER A 69 1.82 -7.59 10.95
C SER A 69 2.95 -6.65 11.31
#